data_AF-A0A661MYJ9-F1
#
_entry.id   AF-A0A661MYJ9-F1
#
_cell.length_a   1.000
_cell.length_b   1.000
_cell.length_c   1.000
_cell.angle_alpha   90.00
_cell.angle_beta   90.00
_cell.angle_gamma   90.00
#
_symmetry.space_group_name_H-M   'P 1'
#
loop_
_entity.id
_entity.type
_entity.pdbx_description
1 polymer ?
#
loop_
_entity_poly.entity_id
_entity_poly.type
_entity_poly.pdbx_seq_one_letter_code
_entity_poly.pdbx_strand_id
1 'polypeptide(L)'
;MRIVASSGLSQAQIDTIVEEAEQYRRSDEMRKELAEIRNSAEALLYTSEKAVEECVDLVAADIIDGVQVDIDSLRLLIESGGDAISLKEALQSLELSAYRIAESMYGGMEDLAEETPEEPVADGGEE
;
A
#
# COMPACT_ATOMS: atom_id res chain seq x y z
N MET A 1 25.72 34.01 -53.72
CA MET A 1 25.50 32.65 -53.18
C MET A 1 24.25 32.71 -52.30
N ARG A 2 23.09 32.31 -52.82
CA ARG A 2 21.81 32.34 -52.08
C ARG A 2 21.70 31.03 -51.31
N ILE A 3 21.94 31.07 -50.00
CA ILE A 3 21.73 29.93 -49.12
C ILE A 3 20.22 29.79 -48.95
N VAL A 4 19.60 28.90 -49.71
CA VAL A 4 18.26 28.41 -49.38
C VAL A 4 18.45 27.40 -48.25
N ALA A 5 18.17 27.82 -47.01
CA ALA A 5 18.04 26.91 -45.88
C ALA A 5 16.77 26.07 -46.09
N SER A 6 16.81 25.11 -47.00
CA SER A 6 15.69 24.22 -47.34
C SER A 6 15.64 22.97 -46.45
N SER A 7 16.26 22.99 -45.28
CA SER A 7 16.41 21.79 -44.44
C SER A 7 15.97 22.00 -43.00
N GLY A 8 15.01 22.90 -42.78
CA GLY A 8 14.14 22.86 -41.59
C GLY A 8 12.93 21.98 -41.92
N LEU A 9 12.58 21.09 -41.00
CA LEU A 9 11.41 20.21 -41.08
C LEU A 9 10.20 20.95 -41.67
N SER A 10 9.48 20.32 -42.61
CA SER A 10 8.20 20.85 -43.09
C SER A 10 7.19 20.93 -41.94
N GLN A 11 6.19 21.81 -42.03
CA GLN A 11 5.17 21.95 -40.98
C GLN A 11 4.53 20.59 -40.63
N ALA A 12 4.25 19.76 -41.64
CA ALA A 12 3.73 18.40 -41.44
C ALA A 12 4.70 17.50 -40.64
N GLN A 13 6.01 17.61 -40.88
CA GLN A 13 7.02 16.87 -40.11
C GLN A 13 7.16 17.41 -38.69
N ILE A 14 7.01 18.73 -38.49
CA ILE A 14 6.98 19.35 -37.15
C ILE A 14 5.79 18.80 -36.37
N ASP A 15 4.60 18.81 -36.96
CA ASP A 15 3.38 18.33 -36.32
C ASP A 15 3.50 16.84 -35.96
N THR A 16 4.04 16.00 -36.85
CA THR A 16 4.33 14.58 -36.56
C THR A 16 5.31 14.42 -35.40
N ILE A 17 6.40 15.19 -35.38
CA ILE A 17 7.41 15.11 -34.29
C ILE A 17 6.81 15.57 -32.95
N VAL A 18 5.90 16.55 -32.96
CA VAL A 18 5.20 17.00 -31.76
C VAL A 18 4.25 15.92 -31.24
N GLU A 19 3.45 15.30 -32.10
CA GLU A 19 2.55 14.19 -31.71
C GLU A 19 3.33 12.99 -31.18
N GLU A 20 4.42 12.60 -31.84
CA GLU A 20 5.31 11.53 -31.38
C GLU A 20 5.89 11.87 -30.00
N ALA A 21 6.40 13.09 -29.81
CA ALA A 21 6.95 13.53 -28.53
C ALA A 21 5.91 13.49 -27.39
N GLU A 22 4.65 13.87 -27.66
CA GLU A 22 3.58 13.80 -26.67
C GLU A 22 3.22 12.36 -26.31
N GLN A 23 3.20 11.44 -27.28
CA GLN A 23 2.96 10.01 -27.03
C GLN A 23 4.07 9.39 -26.20
N TYR A 24 5.34 9.68 -26.51
CA TYR A 24 6.47 9.21 -25.71
C TYR A 24 6.43 9.74 -24.28
N ARG A 25 6.13 11.04 -24.10
CA ARG A 25 5.96 11.63 -22.76
C ARG A 25 4.89 10.90 -21.95
N ARG A 26 3.73 10.63 -22.55
CA ARG A 26 2.64 9.91 -21.88
C ARG A 26 3.02 8.46 -21.55
N SER A 27 3.71 7.77 -22.47
CA SER A 27 4.21 6.41 -22.23
C SER A 27 5.20 6.38 -21.06
N ASP A 28 6.09 7.37 -20.97
CA ASP A 28 7.10 7.44 -19.92
C ASP A 28 6.47 7.81 -18.57
N GLU A 29 5.47 8.70 -18.55
CA GLU A 29 4.66 8.99 -17.36
C GLU A 29 3.97 7.73 -16.82
N MET A 30 3.33 6.95 -17.70
CA MET A 30 2.66 5.69 -17.28
C MET A 30 3.65 4.66 -16.73
N ARG A 31 4.84 4.54 -17.34
CA ARG A 31 5.90 3.63 -16.84
C ARG A 31 6.41 4.08 -15.47
N LYS A 32 6.62 5.38 -15.31
CA LYS A 32 7.04 5.97 -14.04
C LYS A 32 6.00 5.72 -12.95
N GLU A 33 4.73 5.97 -13.24
CA GLU A 33 3.63 5.73 -12.29
C GLU A 33 3.55 4.27 -11.87
N LEU A 34 3.66 3.32 -12.82
CA LEU A 34 3.67 1.89 -12.50
C LEU A 34 4.86 1.51 -11.59
N ALA A 35 6.05 2.07 -11.86
CA ALA A 35 7.23 1.82 -11.03
C ALA A 35 7.07 2.40 -9.61
N GLU A 36 6.50 3.60 -9.48
CA GLU A 36 6.19 4.21 -8.18
C GLU A 36 5.20 3.36 -7.39
N ILE A 37 4.11 2.90 -8.03
CA ILE A 37 3.13 2.02 -7.39
C ILE A 37 3.78 0.72 -6.93
N ARG A 38 4.62 0.09 -7.75
CA ARG A 38 5.33 -1.15 -7.37
C ARG A 38 6.24 -0.93 -6.16
N ASN A 39 7.01 0.16 -6.14
CA ASN A 39 7.87 0.49 -5.01
C ASN A 39 7.07 0.72 -3.72
N SER A 40 5.94 1.44 -3.81
CA SER A 40 5.03 1.63 -2.68
C SER A 40 4.41 0.31 -2.22
N ALA A 41 4.02 -0.56 -3.16
CA ALA A 41 3.46 -1.88 -2.86
C ALA A 41 4.47 -2.78 -2.14
N GLU A 42 5.71 -2.85 -2.62
CA GLU A 42 6.80 -3.62 -1.99
C GLU A 42 7.13 -3.10 -0.58
N ALA A 43 7.16 -1.78 -0.40
CA ALA A 43 7.37 -1.16 0.90
C ALA A 43 6.24 -1.52 1.88
N LEU A 44 4.98 -1.38 1.46
CA LEU A 44 3.82 -1.70 2.28
C LEU A 44 3.75 -3.19 2.61
N LEU A 45 4.08 -4.06 1.66
CA LEU A 45 4.15 -5.50 1.85
C LEU A 45 5.10 -5.84 3.00
N TYR A 46 6.33 -5.34 2.92
CA TYR A 46 7.35 -5.58 3.95
C TYR A 46 6.92 -5.09 5.33
N THR A 47 6.37 -3.87 5.42
CA THR A 47 5.92 -3.33 6.71
C THR A 47 4.73 -4.09 7.27
N SER A 48 3.82 -4.57 6.41
CA SER A 48 2.63 -5.31 6.84
C SER A 48 2.98 -6.72 7.31
N GLU A 49 3.88 -7.42 6.61
CA GLU A 49 4.42 -8.71 7.06
C GLU A 49 5.06 -8.59 8.45
N LYS A 50 5.83 -7.52 8.67
CA LYS A 50 6.41 -7.26 10.00
C LYS A 50 5.38 -6.97 11.07
N ALA A 51 4.37 -6.14 10.78
CA ALA A 51 3.31 -5.87 11.73
C ALA A 51 2.53 -7.13 12.12
N VAL A 52 2.25 -8.02 11.15
CA VAL A 52 1.59 -9.30 11.42
C VAL A 52 2.44 -10.20 12.32
N GLU A 53 3.74 -10.33 12.03
CA GLU A 53 4.67 -11.10 12.87
C GLU A 53 4.71 -10.59 14.33
N GLU A 54 4.65 -9.27 14.52
CA GLU A 54 4.75 -8.64 15.84
C GLU A 54 3.43 -8.64 16.63
N CYS A 55 2.29 -8.64 15.94
CA CYS A 55 0.97 -8.50 16.56
C CYS A 55 0.13 -9.80 16.57
N VAL A 56 0.65 -10.92 16.05
CA VAL A 56 -0.09 -12.19 15.94
C VAL A 56 -0.64 -12.70 17.28
N ASP A 57 0.08 -12.46 18.39
CA ASP A 57 -0.34 -12.89 19.73
C ASP A 57 -1.30 -11.90 20.42
N LEU A 58 -1.50 -10.71 19.83
CA LEU A 58 -2.23 -9.59 20.43
C LEU A 58 -3.53 -9.27 19.70
N VAL A 59 -3.77 -9.85 18.53
CA VAL A 59 -4.91 -9.59 17.65
C VAL A 59 -5.62 -10.91 17.32
N ALA A 60 -6.93 -10.85 17.11
CA ALA A 60 -7.72 -12.03 16.73
C ALA A 60 -7.21 -12.67 15.43
N ALA A 61 -7.15 -14.00 15.41
CA ALA A 61 -6.66 -14.78 14.27
C ALA A 61 -7.39 -14.46 12.96
N ASP A 62 -8.71 -14.22 13.00
CA ASP A 62 -9.50 -13.87 11.81
C ASP A 62 -9.00 -12.58 11.13
N ILE A 63 -8.48 -11.63 11.90
CA ILE A 63 -7.97 -10.35 11.39
C ILE A 63 -6.58 -10.56 10.79
N ILE A 64 -5.73 -11.32 11.48
CA ILE A 64 -4.40 -11.70 10.98
C ILE A 64 -4.51 -12.48 9.66
N ASP A 65 -5.41 -13.46 9.59
CA ASP A 65 -5.66 -14.26 8.39
C ASP A 65 -6.15 -13.38 7.23
N GLY A 66 -7.04 -12.41 7.51
CA GLY A 66 -7.49 -11.45 6.50
C GLY A 66 -6.36 -10.61 5.93
N VAL A 67 -5.47 -10.10 6.78
CA VAL A 67 -4.32 -9.29 6.34
C VAL A 67 -3.31 -10.15 5.58
N GLN A 68 -3.09 -11.40 6.00
CA GLN A 68 -2.20 -12.33 5.31
C GLN A 68 -2.68 -12.63 3.88
N VAL A 69 -3.99 -12.76 3.67
CA VAL A 69 -4.58 -12.92 2.33
C VAL A 69 -4.33 -11.69 1.44
N ASP A 70 -4.46 -10.48 1.99
CA ASP A 70 -4.17 -9.24 1.26
C ASP A 70 -2.67 -9.12 0.91
N ILE A 71 -1.78 -9.49 1.83
CA ILE A 71 -0.33 -9.56 1.61
C ILE A 71 -0.02 -10.51 0.45
N ASP A 72 -0.54 -11.74 0.49
CA ASP A 72 -0.29 -12.75 -0.54
C ASP A 72 -0.84 -12.30 -1.90
N SER A 73 -1.99 -11.66 -1.91
CA SER A 73 -2.61 -11.10 -3.12
C SER A 73 -1.76 -9.99 -3.74
N LEU A 74 -1.26 -9.06 -2.92
CA LEU A 74 -0.39 -7.97 -3.39
C LEU A 74 0.96 -8.52 -3.89
N ARG A 75 1.57 -9.47 -3.17
CA ARG A 75 2.80 -10.15 -3.59
C ARG A 75 2.63 -10.81 -4.96
N LEU A 76 1.56 -11.58 -5.14
CA LEU A 76 1.28 -12.25 -6.40
C LEU A 76 1.14 -11.25 -7.56
N LEU A 77 0.44 -10.13 -7.36
CA LEU A 77 0.30 -9.09 -8.36
C LEU A 77 1.63 -8.44 -8.75
N ILE A 78 2.51 -8.20 -7.77
CA ILE A 78 3.85 -7.68 -8.05
C ILE A 78 4.65 -8.67 -8.88
N GLU A 79 4.66 -9.95 -8.49
CA GLU A 79 5.39 -11.03 -9.16
C GLU A 79 4.87 -11.31 -10.58
N SER A 80 3.55 -11.31 -10.77
CA SER A 80 2.93 -11.56 -12.07
C SER A 80 3.00 -10.38 -13.04
N GLY A 81 3.48 -9.22 -12.58
CA GLY A 81 3.53 -8.01 -13.40
C GLY A 81 2.16 -7.37 -13.60
N GLY A 82 1.34 -7.32 -12.55
CA GLY A 82 0.01 -6.70 -12.54
C GLY A 82 0.02 -5.25 -13.04
N ASP A 83 -1.10 -4.81 -13.58
CA ASP A 83 -1.27 -3.45 -14.08
C ASP A 83 -1.45 -2.42 -12.94
N ALA A 84 -1.36 -1.15 -13.28
CA ALA A 84 -1.42 -0.05 -12.31
C ALA A 84 -2.74 0.02 -11.55
N ILE A 85 -3.86 -0.41 -12.13
CA ILE A 85 -5.17 -0.39 -11.47
C ILE A 85 -5.22 -1.50 -10.44
N SER A 86 -4.91 -2.73 -10.86
CA SER A 86 -4.90 -3.91 -9.97
C SER A 86 -3.96 -3.72 -8.78
N LEU A 87 -2.76 -3.18 -9.01
CA LEU A 87 -1.80 -2.90 -7.93
C LEU A 87 -2.33 -1.83 -6.96
N LYS A 88 -2.97 -0.76 -7.46
CA LYS A 88 -3.55 0.28 -6.59
C LYS A 88 -4.69 -0.26 -5.73
N GLU A 89 -5.56 -1.07 -6.30
CA GLU A 89 -6.68 -1.68 -5.57
C GLU A 89 -6.18 -2.61 -4.46
N ALA A 90 -5.21 -3.47 -4.76
CA ALA A 90 -4.61 -4.35 -3.75
C ALA A 90 -3.86 -3.58 -2.66
N LEU A 91 -3.16 -2.49 -3.03
CA LEU A 91 -2.47 -1.61 -2.09
C LEU A 91 -3.47 -0.96 -1.13
N GLN A 92 -4.60 -0.44 -1.64
CA GLN A 92 -5.68 0.11 -0.81
C GLN A 92 -6.33 -0.95 0.09
N SER A 93 -6.51 -2.18 -0.40
CA SER A 93 -7.04 -3.29 0.41
C SER A 93 -6.12 -3.57 1.60
N LEU A 94 -4.81 -3.69 1.34
CA LEU A 94 -3.82 -3.93 2.39
C LEU A 94 -3.73 -2.78 3.40
N GLU A 95 -3.81 -1.52 2.93
CA GLU A 95 -3.88 -0.35 3.83
C GLU A 95 -5.08 -0.44 4.78
N LEU A 96 -6.27 -0.75 4.26
CA LEU A 96 -7.49 -0.90 5.06
C LEU A 96 -7.36 -2.04 6.09
N SER A 97 -6.77 -3.16 5.70
CA SER A 97 -6.52 -4.30 6.58
C SER A 97 -5.50 -3.96 7.67
N ALA A 98 -4.44 -3.21 7.35
CA ALA A 98 -3.49 -2.70 8.34
C ALA A 98 -4.16 -1.76 9.36
N TYR A 99 -5.10 -0.91 8.93
CA TYR A 99 -5.89 -0.08 9.86
C TYR A 99 -6.73 -0.93 10.83
N ARG A 100 -7.28 -2.07 10.39
CA ARG A 100 -8.06 -2.97 11.25
C ARG A 100 -7.19 -3.64 12.31
N ILE A 101 -5.94 -3.99 11.99
CA ILE A 101 -4.97 -4.47 12.98
C ILE A 101 -4.76 -3.38 14.05
N ALA A 102 -4.49 -2.14 13.63
CA ALA A 102 -4.28 -1.03 14.55
C ALA A 102 -5.52 -0.79 15.44
N GLU A 103 -6.72 -0.75 14.86
CA GLU A 103 -7.96 -0.61 15.62
C GLU A 103 -8.16 -1.73 16.64
N SER A 104 -7.84 -2.97 16.28
CA SER A 104 -7.96 -4.12 17.20
C SER A 104 -6.95 -4.09 18.34
N MET A 105 -5.73 -3.62 18.05
CA MET A 105 -4.70 -3.39 19.07
C MET A 105 -5.12 -2.34 20.10
N TYR A 106 -5.65 -1.20 19.64
CA TYR A 106 -6.08 -0.12 20.54
C TYR A 106 -7.40 -0.43 21.25
N GLY A 107 -8.39 -0.99 20.53
CA GLY A 107 -9.67 -1.39 21.12
C GLY A 107 -9.54 -2.53 22.13
N GLY A 108 -8.61 -3.48 21.92
CA GLY A 108 -8.32 -4.52 22.91
C GLY A 108 -7.55 -4.01 24.14
N MET A 109 -6.84 -2.89 24.03
CA MET A 109 -6.11 -2.28 25.15
C MET A 109 -7.07 -1.58 26.14
N GLU A 110 -8.21 -1.09 25.69
CA GLU A 110 -9.26 -0.53 26.56
C GLU A 110 -10.00 -1.62 27.36
N ASP A 111 -10.21 -2.82 26.79
CA ASP A 111 -10.76 -3.97 27.53
C ASP A 111 -9.75 -4.54 28.56
N LEU A 112 -8.44 -4.56 28.26
CA LEU A 112 -7.41 -5.04 29.20
C LEU A 112 -7.18 -4.13 30.41
N ALA A 113 -7.65 -2.88 30.38
CA ALA A 113 -7.53 -1.94 31.49
C ALA A 113 -8.62 -2.12 32.57
N GLU A 114 -9.67 -2.90 32.31
CA GLU A 114 -10.75 -3.17 33.29
C GLU A 114 -10.58 -4.49 34.08
N GLU A 115 -9.58 -5.32 33.79
CA GLU A 115 -9.30 -6.58 34.53
C GLU A 115 -8.09 -6.50 35.49
N THR A 116 -7.95 -5.42 36.26
CA THR A 116 -7.25 -5.55 37.55
C THR A 116 -8.23 -6.06 38.61
N PRO A 117 -8.03 -7.25 39.21
CA PRO A 117 -8.91 -7.72 40.26
C PRO A 117 -8.71 -6.84 41.50
N GLU A 118 -9.72 -6.05 41.86
CA GLU A 118 -9.87 -5.56 43.23
C GLU A 118 -9.99 -6.80 44.14
N GLU A 119 -8.94 -7.09 44.89
CA GLU A 119 -9.02 -8.05 46.00
C GLU A 119 -10.14 -7.62 46.95
N PRO A 120 -10.99 -8.56 47.42
CA PRO A 120 -12.02 -8.23 48.38
C PRO A 120 -11.34 -7.93 49.72
N VAL A 121 -11.39 -6.66 50.14
CA VAL A 121 -11.16 -6.31 51.55
C VAL A 121 -12.31 -6.89 52.37
N ALA A 122 -12.12 -8.12 52.82
CA ALA A 122 -13.00 -8.77 53.78
C ALA A 122 -12.98 -7.98 55.08
N ASP A 123 -14.15 -7.42 55.38
CA ASP A 123 -14.57 -6.87 56.66
C ASP A 123 -14.59 -7.95 57.76
N GLY A 124 -14.37 -7.51 59.00
CA GLY A 124 -14.44 -8.30 60.25
C GLY A 124 -13.07 -8.40 60.96
N GLY A 125 -12.82 -7.79 62.10
CA GLY A 125 -13.68 -7.39 63.21
C GLY A 125 -13.26 -8.17 64.46
N GLU A 126 -12.86 -7.45 65.52
CA GLU A 126 -12.80 -7.86 66.95
C GLU A 126 -11.77 -8.98 67.28
N GLU A 127 -10.91 -8.94 68.31
CA GLU A 127 -10.84 -8.30 69.65
C GLU A 127 -9.38 -7.96 70.02
#